data_AF-A0A935XB68-F1
#
_entry.id   AF-A0A935XB68-F1
#
_cell.length_a   1.000
_cell.length_b   1.000
_cell.length_c   1.000
_cell.angle_alpha   90.00
_cell.angle_beta   90.00
_cell.angle_gamma   90.00
#
_symmetry.space_group_name_H-M   'P 1'
#
loop_
_entity.id
_entity.type
_entity.pdbx_description
1 polymer ?
#
loop_
_entity_poly.entity_id
_entity_poly.type
_entity_poly.pdbx_seq_one_letter_code
_entity_poly.pdbx_strand_id
1 'polypeptide(L)'
;MAPVVAPVAVGADRLLTEYAHLIRGKSLALVANHSARLADGTHLADALHRYPGATLKVLFGMEYDIRSNDYSATRDGEVATDRATGLPKYNLYGEHHRPTPESLTGVEVIVFDIQEVGARFYEHINILGFVMEAAAERGSRSSCSIVPIRSPVRGWRGSSPIAPRAFALDRTPRSRWSTASRWASWPGCTTASGCCAAVAR
;
A
#
# COMPACT_ATOMS: atom_id res chain seq x y z
N MET A 1 -35.85 14.72 0.37
CA MET A 1 -34.47 15.20 0.59
C MET A 1 -33.62 14.00 0.99
N ALA A 2 -32.69 13.55 0.13
CA ALA A 2 -31.80 12.46 0.49
C ALA A 2 -30.92 12.90 1.68
N PRO A 3 -30.64 12.03 2.66
CA PRO A 3 -29.76 12.39 3.77
C PRO A 3 -28.39 12.77 3.20
N VAL A 4 -27.91 13.96 3.55
CA VAL A 4 -26.53 14.36 3.29
C VAL A 4 -25.66 13.44 4.14
N VAL A 5 -25.08 12.42 3.51
CA VAL A 5 -24.18 11.48 4.17
C VAL A 5 -22.94 12.29 4.57
N ALA A 6 -22.61 12.28 5.86
CA ALA A 6 -21.40 12.92 6.35
C ALA A 6 -20.19 12.43 5.54
N PRO A 7 -19.28 13.33 5.11
CA PRO A 7 -18.13 12.93 4.31
C PRO A 7 -17.32 11.87 5.05
N VAL A 8 -17.03 10.76 4.37
CA VAL A 8 -16.25 9.67 4.94
C VAL A 8 -14.79 10.12 5.02
N ALA A 9 -14.24 10.20 6.23
CA ALA A 9 -12.81 10.41 6.42
C ALA A 9 -12.06 9.20 5.86
N VAL A 10 -11.18 9.41 4.87
CA VAL A 10 -10.34 8.33 4.34
C VAL A 10 -9.21 8.04 5.32
N GLY A 11 -8.73 6.79 5.35
CA GLY A 11 -7.68 6.42 6.29
C GLY A 11 -6.38 7.23 6.11
N ALA A 12 -6.17 7.86 4.96
CA ALA A 12 -4.97 8.66 4.68
C ALA A 12 -4.95 9.93 5.55
N ASP A 13 -6.09 10.62 5.65
CA ASP A 13 -6.29 11.75 6.57
C ASP A 13 -6.18 11.30 8.03
N ARG A 14 -6.72 10.12 8.35
CA ARG A 14 -6.66 9.54 9.71
C ARG A 14 -5.23 9.14 10.08
N LEU A 15 -4.38 8.75 9.13
CA LEU A 15 -2.98 8.43 9.38
C LEU A 15 -2.21 9.64 9.90
N LEU A 16 -2.47 10.81 9.34
CA LEU A 16 -1.79 12.06 9.73
C LEU A 16 -2.33 12.67 11.02
N THR A 17 -3.49 12.20 11.50
CA THR A 17 -4.20 12.73 12.67
C THR A 17 -4.29 11.68 13.79
N GLU A 18 -5.27 10.78 13.71
CA GLU A 18 -5.59 9.79 14.74
C GLU A 18 -4.51 8.69 14.89
N TYR A 19 -3.98 8.22 13.77
CA TYR A 19 -2.99 7.15 13.71
C TYR A 19 -1.56 7.64 13.54
N ALA A 20 -1.31 8.93 13.80
CA ALA A 20 0.02 9.53 13.69
C ALA A 20 1.08 8.82 14.54
N HIS A 21 0.67 8.17 15.64
CA HIS A 21 1.54 7.36 16.50
C HIS A 21 2.17 6.16 15.77
N LEU A 22 1.58 5.67 14.68
CA LEU A 22 2.12 4.58 13.87
C LEU A 22 3.35 5.00 13.05
N ILE A 23 3.47 6.29 12.72
CA ILE A 23 4.53 6.82 11.84
C ILE A 23 5.48 7.79 12.55
N ARG A 24 5.09 8.32 13.72
CA ARG A 24 5.86 9.35 14.43
C ARG A 24 7.23 8.82 14.88
N GLY A 25 8.29 9.58 14.58
CA GLY A 25 9.68 9.28 14.88
C GLY A 25 10.29 8.21 13.99
N LYS A 26 9.58 7.74 12.95
CA LYS A 26 9.99 6.59 12.15
C LYS A 26 10.40 6.99 10.74
N SER A 27 11.28 6.19 10.17
CA SER A 27 11.64 6.25 8.75
C SER A 27 10.62 5.48 7.90
N LEU A 28 10.04 6.15 6.90
CA LEU A 28 8.92 5.64 6.12
C LEU A 28 9.35 5.28 4.68
N ALA A 29 8.76 4.21 4.16
CA ALA A 29 8.60 3.96 2.75
C ALA A 29 7.11 4.09 2.39
N LEU A 30 6.81 4.60 1.19
CA LEU A 30 5.43 4.67 0.69
C LEU A 30 5.29 3.86 -0.59
N VAL A 31 4.37 2.90 -0.59
CA VAL A 31 3.89 2.21 -1.79
C VAL A 31 2.57 2.83 -2.19
N ALA A 32 2.52 3.52 -3.33
CA ALA A 32 1.36 4.29 -3.75
C ALA A 32 1.24 4.41 -5.28
N ASN A 33 0.06 4.81 -5.72
CA ASN A 33 -0.20 5.31 -7.07
C ASN A 33 -1.06 6.57 -7.00
N HIS A 34 -1.52 7.07 -8.15
CA HIS A 34 -2.25 8.36 -8.26
C HIS A 34 -3.50 8.47 -7.40
N SER A 35 -4.02 7.35 -6.90
CA SER A 35 -5.20 7.27 -6.05
C SER A 35 -4.94 7.59 -4.57
N ALA A 36 -3.67 7.65 -4.15
CA ALA A 36 -3.25 7.94 -2.79
C ALA A 36 -3.38 9.43 -2.46
N ARG A 37 -4.63 9.89 -2.30
CA ARG A 37 -4.98 11.30 -2.08
C ARG A 37 -5.73 11.48 -0.77
N LEU A 38 -5.37 12.57 -0.08
CA LEU A 38 -6.11 13.10 1.06
C LEU A 38 -7.45 13.72 0.62
N ALA A 39 -8.31 14.05 1.59
CA ALA A 39 -9.59 14.69 1.33
C ALA A 39 -9.48 16.05 0.61
N ASP A 40 -8.35 16.76 0.79
CA ASP A 40 -8.05 18.03 0.12
C ASP A 40 -7.48 17.87 -1.31
N GLY A 41 -7.27 16.62 -1.75
CA GLY A 41 -6.71 16.27 -3.05
C GLY A 41 -5.18 16.18 -3.09
N THR A 42 -4.48 16.54 -2.00
CA THR A 42 -3.03 16.41 -1.86
C THR A 42 -2.62 14.94 -1.93
N HIS A 43 -1.56 14.62 -2.67
CA HIS A 43 -1.04 13.26 -2.72
C HIS A 43 -0.33 12.89 -1.40
N LEU A 44 -0.54 11.66 -0.92
CA LEU A 44 -0.01 11.21 0.38
C LEU A 44 1.52 11.31 0.46
N ALA A 45 2.23 11.10 -0.66
CA ALA A 45 3.68 11.30 -0.72
C ALA A 45 4.10 12.71 -0.33
N ASP A 46 3.38 13.73 -0.83
CA ASP A 46 3.69 15.13 -0.55
C ASP A 46 3.35 15.49 0.91
N ALA A 47 2.25 14.93 1.42
CA ALA A 47 1.85 15.12 2.81
C ALA A 47 2.83 14.47 3.80
N LEU A 48 3.26 13.23 3.55
CA LEU A 48 4.26 12.54 4.38
C LEU A 48 5.64 13.19 4.29
N HIS A 49 6.03 13.70 3.12
CA HIS A 49 7.31 14.39 2.95
C HIS A 49 7.37 15.70 3.77
N ARG A 50 6.25 16.41 3.88
CA ARG A 50 6.15 17.64 4.67
C ARG A 50 5.85 17.41 6.15
N TYR A 51 5.54 16.16 6.55
CA TYR A 51 5.12 15.86 7.91
C TYR A 51 6.34 15.89 8.85
N PRO A 52 6.42 16.83 9.81
CA PRO A 52 7.63 17.03 10.63
C PRO A 52 7.91 15.88 11.60
N GLY A 53 6.91 15.03 11.85
CA GLY A 53 7.01 13.94 12.81
C GLY A 53 7.53 12.64 12.22
N ALA A 54 7.85 12.54 10.93
CA ALA A 54 8.34 11.30 10.31
C ALA A 54 9.26 11.61 9.13
N THR A 55 10.09 10.65 8.72
CA THR A 55 11.04 10.85 7.62
C THR A 55 10.70 9.94 6.46
N LEU A 56 10.13 10.50 5.38
CA LEU A 56 9.92 9.76 4.14
C LEU A 56 11.25 9.58 3.41
N LYS A 57 11.68 8.33 3.23
CA LYS A 57 12.99 8.00 2.62
C LYS A 57 12.90 7.53 1.17
N VAL A 58 11.85 6.78 0.85
CA VAL A 58 11.74 6.10 -0.44
C VAL A 58 10.28 5.95 -0.85
N LEU A 59 10.06 6.01 -2.15
CA LEU A 59 8.78 5.81 -2.80
C LEU A 59 8.82 4.54 -3.65
N PHE A 60 7.71 3.84 -3.68
CA PHE A 60 7.48 2.70 -4.56
C PHE A 60 6.23 2.99 -5.40
N GLY A 61 6.44 3.07 -6.70
CA GLY A 61 5.40 3.28 -7.70
C GLY A 61 5.11 2.02 -8.49
N MET A 62 4.08 2.11 -9.32
CA MET A 62 3.76 1.11 -10.32
C MET A 62 4.51 1.47 -11.63
N GLU A 63 3.87 1.28 -12.78
CA GLU A 63 4.46 1.49 -14.10
C GLU A 63 4.76 2.95 -14.48
N TYR A 64 4.03 3.91 -13.89
CA TYR A 64 4.10 5.34 -14.20
C TYR A 64 4.30 6.18 -12.94
N ASP A 65 4.42 7.49 -13.15
CA ASP A 65 4.53 8.44 -12.04
C ASP A 65 3.41 8.25 -11.02
N ILE A 66 3.79 8.23 -9.74
CA ILE A 66 2.87 7.97 -8.63
C ILE A 66 1.74 8.99 -8.53
N ARG A 67 1.81 10.16 -9.18
CA ARG A 67 0.73 11.16 -9.20
C ARG A 67 -0.08 11.13 -10.51
N SER A 68 0.37 10.40 -11.52
CA SER A 68 -0.24 10.35 -12.85
C SER A 68 -1.21 9.18 -13.01
N ASN A 69 -2.34 9.45 -13.65
CA ASN A 69 -3.23 8.42 -14.21
C ASN A 69 -3.22 8.44 -15.75
N ASP A 70 -2.25 9.14 -16.33
CA ASP A 70 -2.09 9.21 -17.78
C ASP A 70 -1.23 8.03 -18.25
N TYR A 71 -1.90 7.02 -18.81
CA TYR A 71 -1.25 5.83 -19.38
C TYR A 71 -0.49 6.12 -20.69
N SER A 72 -0.60 7.32 -21.24
CA SER A 72 0.24 7.76 -22.36
C SER A 72 1.56 8.40 -21.89
N ALA A 73 1.71 8.64 -20.59
CA ALA A 73 2.93 9.19 -20.02
C ALA A 73 4.10 8.22 -20.19
N THR A 74 5.31 8.78 -20.21
CA THR A 74 6.52 7.96 -20.20
C THR A 74 6.56 7.11 -18.94
N ARG A 75 6.75 5.80 -19.12
CA ARG A 75 6.95 4.86 -18.03
C ARG A 75 8.17 5.25 -17.21
N ASP A 76 8.08 5.11 -15.90
CA ASP A 76 9.27 5.24 -15.07
C ASP A 76 10.22 4.07 -15.34
N GLY A 77 11.53 4.34 -15.36
CA GLY A 77 12.53 3.28 -15.30
C GLY A 77 12.48 2.54 -13.97
N GLU A 78 13.31 1.49 -13.82
CA GLU A 78 13.40 0.69 -12.57
C GLU A 78 13.61 1.57 -11.32
N VAL A 79 14.43 2.61 -11.47
CA VAL A 79 14.68 3.63 -10.45
C VAL A 79 14.58 5.01 -11.09
N ALA A 80 13.83 5.90 -10.45
CA ALA A 80 13.67 7.29 -10.83
C ALA A 80 13.82 8.19 -9.60
N THR A 81 14.00 9.49 -9.82
CA THR A 81 13.90 10.49 -8.74
C THR A 81 12.54 11.15 -8.83
N ASP A 82 11.80 11.17 -7.72
CA ASP A 82 10.54 11.87 -7.63
C ASP A 82 10.76 13.38 -7.71
N ARG A 83 10.17 14.05 -8.70
CA ARG A 83 10.43 15.48 -8.96
C ARG A 83 9.94 16.38 -7.83
N ALA A 84 8.88 15.99 -7.11
CA ALA A 84 8.27 16.81 -6.09
C ALA A 84 8.99 16.72 -4.73
N THR A 85 9.50 15.54 -4.38
CA THR A 85 10.15 15.29 -3.08
C THR A 85 11.67 15.13 -3.16
N GLY A 86 12.23 14.94 -4.36
CA GLY A 86 13.65 14.64 -4.57
C GLY A 86 14.07 13.23 -4.09
N LEU A 87 13.12 12.39 -3.68
CA LEU A 87 13.39 11.06 -3.12
C LEU A 87 13.56 10.01 -4.23
N PRO A 88 14.29 8.91 -3.95
CA PRO A 88 14.31 7.77 -4.84
C PRO A 88 12.91 7.14 -4.92
N LYS A 89 12.51 6.82 -6.16
CA LYS A 89 11.26 6.15 -6.52
C LYS A 89 11.60 4.86 -7.28
N TYR A 90 11.16 3.72 -6.77
CA TYR A 90 11.37 2.41 -7.39
C TYR A 90 10.08 1.93 -8.08
N ASN A 91 10.21 1.33 -9.27
CA ASN A 91 9.11 0.78 -10.04
C ASN A 91 8.89 -0.70 -9.66
N LEU A 92 7.73 -1.02 -9.07
CA LEU A 92 7.38 -2.41 -8.69
C LEU A 92 6.67 -3.19 -9.82
N TYR A 93 6.59 -2.63 -11.01
CA TYR A 93 6.04 -3.26 -12.24
C TYR A 93 7.13 -3.48 -13.31
N GLY A 94 8.38 -3.16 -12.97
CA GLY A 94 9.56 -3.42 -13.80
C GLY A 94 10.05 -4.86 -13.65
N GLU A 95 11.36 -5.07 -13.71
CA GLU A 95 11.98 -6.37 -13.47
C GLU A 95 11.77 -6.86 -12.03
N HIS A 96 11.64 -5.93 -11.07
CA HIS A 96 11.54 -6.23 -9.65
C HIS A 96 10.18 -5.88 -9.09
N HIS A 97 9.32 -6.90 -8.94
CA HIS A 97 7.98 -6.73 -8.36
C HIS A 97 7.98 -6.64 -6.82
N ARG A 98 9.17 -6.68 -6.23
CA ARG A 98 9.40 -6.74 -4.78
C ARG A 98 10.40 -5.66 -4.40
N PRO A 99 10.18 -4.92 -3.29
CA PRO A 99 11.21 -4.07 -2.72
C PRO A 99 12.48 -4.87 -2.42
N THR A 100 13.63 -4.40 -2.91
CA THR A 100 14.92 -5.02 -2.61
C THR A 100 15.37 -4.68 -1.19
N PRO A 101 16.20 -5.51 -0.53
CA PRO A 101 16.77 -5.21 0.79
C PRO A 101 17.46 -3.85 0.83
N GLU A 102 18.16 -3.48 -0.25
CA GLU A 102 18.87 -2.21 -0.40
C GLU A 102 17.89 -1.04 -0.40
N SER A 103 16.79 -1.13 -1.15
CA SER A 103 15.75 -0.09 -1.23
C SER A 103 15.03 0.15 0.10
N LEU A 104 15.03 -0.83 1.01
CA LEU A 104 14.44 -0.75 2.35
C LEU A 104 15.45 -0.43 3.45
N THR A 105 16.68 -0.04 3.09
CA THR A 105 17.72 0.27 4.07
C THR A 105 17.32 1.44 4.96
N GLY A 106 17.32 1.22 6.28
CA GLY A 106 16.94 2.23 7.26
C GLY A 106 15.47 2.65 7.23
N VAL A 107 14.57 1.90 6.59
CA VAL A 107 13.11 2.05 6.68
C VAL A 107 12.59 1.30 7.91
N GLU A 108 11.59 1.82 8.60
CA GLU A 108 10.96 1.18 9.76
C GLU A 108 9.47 0.88 9.52
N VAL A 109 8.81 1.68 8.68
CA VAL A 109 7.39 1.51 8.35
C VAL A 109 7.22 1.58 6.85
N ILE A 110 6.47 0.64 6.30
CA ILE A 110 6.02 0.68 4.92
C ILE A 110 4.54 1.03 4.93
N VAL A 111 4.21 2.18 4.37
CA VAL A 111 2.85 2.65 4.18
C VAL A 111 2.37 2.16 2.82
N PHE A 112 1.21 1.51 2.77
CA PHE A 112 0.62 1.04 1.52
C PHE A 112 -0.71 1.75 1.29
N ASP A 113 -0.78 2.56 0.24
CA ASP A 113 -1.99 3.30 -0.13
C ASP A 113 -2.24 3.21 -1.63
N ILE A 114 -3.00 2.20 -2.02
CA ILE A 114 -3.49 2.03 -3.38
C ILE A 114 -4.97 1.69 -3.30
N GLN A 115 -5.79 2.41 -4.06
CA GLN A 115 -7.23 2.16 -4.10
C GLN A 115 -7.54 0.88 -4.87
N GLU A 116 -7.93 -0.16 -4.13
CA GLU A 116 -8.38 -1.42 -4.72
C GLU A 116 -9.81 -1.37 -5.23
N VAL A 117 -10.05 -2.08 -6.34
CA VAL A 117 -11.39 -2.27 -6.94
C VAL A 117 -12.07 -3.58 -6.49
N GLY A 118 -11.36 -4.43 -5.74
CA GLY A 118 -11.93 -5.67 -5.16
C GLY A 118 -12.05 -6.84 -6.14
N ALA A 119 -11.33 -6.78 -7.26
CA ALA A 119 -11.31 -7.84 -8.28
C ALA A 119 -9.96 -8.56 -8.30
N ARG A 120 -9.98 -9.89 -8.31
CA ARG A 120 -8.79 -10.75 -8.17
C ARG A 120 -7.74 -10.56 -9.28
N PHE A 121 -8.17 -10.12 -10.46
CA PHE A 121 -7.30 -9.89 -11.62
C PHE A 121 -6.61 -8.53 -11.60
N TYR A 122 -6.84 -7.70 -10.58
CA TYR A 122 -6.03 -6.51 -10.36
C TYR A 122 -4.80 -6.86 -9.54
N GLU A 123 -3.64 -6.49 -10.08
CA GLU A 123 -2.33 -6.97 -9.64
C GLU A 123 -1.82 -6.33 -8.35
N HIS A 124 -2.41 -5.22 -7.91
CA HIS A 124 -1.97 -4.50 -6.71
C HIS A 124 -2.00 -5.36 -5.43
N ILE A 125 -2.94 -6.32 -5.33
CA ILE A 125 -2.97 -7.26 -4.19
C ILE A 125 -1.75 -8.20 -4.17
N ASN A 126 -1.22 -8.55 -5.34
CA ASN A 126 0.00 -9.34 -5.44
C ASN A 126 1.21 -8.50 -5.01
N ILE A 127 1.26 -7.22 -5.39
CA ILE A 127 2.30 -6.29 -4.93
C ILE A 127 2.27 -6.13 -3.41
N LEU A 128 1.09 -6.00 -2.80
CA LEU A 128 0.97 -6.00 -1.35
C LEU A 128 1.57 -7.28 -0.75
N GLY A 129 1.30 -8.44 -1.33
CA GLY A 129 1.90 -9.72 -0.94
C GLY A 129 3.43 -9.68 -0.97
N PHE A 130 4.02 -9.25 -2.09
CA PHE A 130 5.48 -9.15 -2.23
C PHE A 130 6.11 -8.15 -1.25
N VAL A 131 5.45 -7.02 -1.00
CA VAL A 131 5.88 -6.02 -0.01
C VAL A 131 5.84 -6.61 1.40
N MET A 132 4.79 -7.37 1.74
CA MET A 132 4.68 -8.08 3.02
C MET A 132 5.77 -9.12 3.20
N GLU A 133 6.07 -9.91 2.17
CA GLU A 133 7.17 -10.86 2.18
C GLU A 133 8.51 -10.14 2.37
N ALA A 134 8.76 -9.03 1.66
CA ALA A 134 9.99 -8.23 1.79
C ALA A 134 10.16 -7.68 3.22
N ALA A 135 9.07 -7.19 3.81
CA ALA A 135 9.04 -6.72 5.18
C ALA A 135 9.29 -7.84 6.19
N ALA A 136 8.73 -9.03 5.97
CA ALA A 136 8.89 -10.20 6.82
C ALA A 136 10.33 -10.74 6.83
N GLU A 137 10.99 -10.85 5.67
CA GLU A 137 12.40 -11.25 5.60
C GLU A 137 13.31 -10.28 6.35
N ARG A 138 12.97 -9.00 6.34
CA ARG A 138 13.65 -7.96 7.12
C ARG A 138 13.26 -7.98 8.60
N GLY A 139 12.05 -8.41 8.93
CA GLY A 139 11.49 -8.58 10.28
C GLY A 139 12.37 -9.40 11.22
N SER A 140 13.11 -10.37 10.68
CA SER A 140 14.13 -11.13 11.40
C SER A 140 15.33 -10.28 11.87
N ARG A 141 15.48 -9.04 11.39
CA ARG A 141 16.58 -8.10 11.71
C ARG A 141 16.10 -6.70 12.13
N SER A 142 14.85 -6.29 11.88
CA SER A 142 14.31 -4.96 12.21
C SER A 142 12.78 -4.96 12.18
N SER A 143 12.12 -4.30 13.14
CA SER A 143 10.65 -4.19 13.16
C SER A 143 10.16 -3.41 11.93
N CYS A 144 9.47 -4.07 11.00
CA CYS A 144 8.82 -3.45 9.86
C CYS A 144 7.31 -3.55 10.05
N SER A 145 6.61 -2.40 10.08
CA SER A 145 5.14 -2.35 10.17
C SER A 145 4.54 -1.94 8.84
N ILE A 146 3.47 -2.63 8.43
CA ILE A 146 2.73 -2.30 7.21
C ILE A 146 1.41 -1.65 7.59
N VAL A 147 1.16 -0.45 7.06
CA VAL A 147 -0.07 0.30 7.30
C VAL A 147 -0.88 0.43 6.01
N PRO A 148 -1.88 -0.44 5.78
CA PRO A 148 -2.84 -0.26 4.69
C PRO A 148 -3.85 0.82 5.07
N ILE A 149 -4.04 1.79 4.17
CA ILE A 149 -4.74 3.03 4.47
C ILE A 149 -6.19 3.06 3.96
N ARG A 150 -6.54 2.34 2.88
CA ARG A 150 -7.82 2.60 2.19
C ARG A 150 -8.66 1.35 1.87
N SER A 151 -9.97 1.46 2.13
CA SER A 151 -11.02 0.78 1.36
C SER A 151 -12.39 1.48 1.55
N PRO A 152 -12.92 2.22 0.56
CA PRO A 152 -14.19 2.90 0.64
C PRO A 152 -15.32 2.22 -0.17
N VAL A 153 -15.11 0.99 -0.67
CA VAL A 153 -16.17 0.28 -1.42
C VAL A 153 -17.27 -0.17 -0.44
N ARG A 154 -18.27 0.69 -0.24
CA ARG A 154 -19.57 0.27 0.33
C ARG A 154 -20.33 -0.51 -0.74
N GLY A 155 -20.78 -1.72 -0.41
CA GLY A 155 -21.88 -2.38 -1.12
C GLY A 155 -21.55 -3.58 -2.01
N TRP A 156 -20.35 -4.16 -1.99
CA TRP A 156 -20.11 -5.38 -2.77
C TRP A 156 -20.65 -6.64 -2.06
N ARG A 157 -21.82 -7.13 -2.49
CA ARG A 157 -22.26 -8.52 -2.33
C ARG A 157 -22.13 -9.19 -3.70
N GLY A 158 -21.07 -9.95 -3.91
CA GLY A 158 -20.81 -10.62 -5.18
C GLY A 158 -20.27 -12.03 -4.98
N SER A 159 -21.14 -13.03 -5.13
CA SER A 159 -20.79 -14.42 -5.37
C SER A 159 -20.76 -14.65 -6.88
N SER A 160 -19.65 -15.07 -7.47
CA SER A 160 -19.65 -15.53 -8.87
C SER A 160 -18.74 -16.75 -9.05
N PRO A 161 -19.22 -17.86 -9.64
CA PRO A 161 -18.49 -19.12 -9.72
C PRO A 161 -17.90 -19.29 -11.12
N ILE A 162 -16.65 -18.86 -11.35
CA ILE A 162 -15.95 -19.24 -12.58
C ILE A 162 -14.51 -19.62 -12.23
N ALA A 163 -14.20 -20.89 -12.41
CA ALA A 163 -12.84 -21.41 -12.51
C ALA A 163 -12.66 -21.97 -13.93
N PRO A 164 -11.49 -21.75 -14.54
CA PRO A 164 -10.77 -22.91 -15.04
C PRO A 164 -9.33 -22.99 -14.54
N ARG A 165 -8.85 -24.23 -14.54
CA ARG A 165 -7.56 -24.74 -14.08
C ARG A 165 -6.39 -24.12 -14.85
N ALA A 166 -5.43 -23.54 -14.12
CA ALA A 166 -3.96 -23.71 -14.29
C ALA A 166 -3.20 -22.48 -13.76
N PHE A 167 -3.08 -22.33 -12.44
CA PHE A 167 -1.91 -21.73 -11.79
C PHE A 167 -2.05 -21.97 -10.29
N ALA A 168 -1.23 -22.86 -9.74
CA ALA A 168 -1.28 -23.25 -8.34
C ALA A 168 -0.49 -22.23 -7.50
N LEU A 169 -1.18 -21.23 -6.97
CA LEU A 169 -0.75 -20.49 -5.77
C LEU A 169 -1.93 -20.48 -4.79
N ASP A 170 -1.72 -21.17 -3.68
CA ASP A 170 -2.51 -21.24 -2.45
C ASP A 170 -3.86 -22.01 -2.46
N ARG A 171 -3.99 -22.95 -1.50
CA ARG A 171 -5.14 -23.82 -1.22
C ARG A 171 -6.10 -23.13 -0.23
N THR A 172 -6.60 -21.95 -0.58
CA THR A 172 -7.58 -21.22 0.23
C THR A 172 -9.01 -21.70 -0.06
N PRO A 173 -9.84 -21.99 0.97
CA PRO A 173 -11.26 -22.28 0.80
C PRO A 173 -12.01 -21.08 0.18
N ARG A 174 -12.80 -21.35 -0.86
CA ARG A 174 -13.39 -20.39 -1.82
C ARG A 174 -14.41 -19.38 -1.26
N SER A 175 -14.69 -19.30 0.05
CA SER A 175 -15.84 -18.56 0.58
C SER A 175 -15.54 -17.27 1.36
N ARG A 176 -14.29 -16.81 1.44
CA ARG A 176 -13.94 -15.52 2.07
C ARG A 176 -12.83 -14.80 1.31
N TRP A 177 -13.21 -13.88 0.43
CA TRP A 177 -12.26 -12.94 -0.16
C TRP A 177 -12.67 -11.51 0.19
N SER A 178 -11.72 -10.74 0.67
CA SER A 178 -11.97 -9.48 1.37
C SER A 178 -10.88 -8.46 1.04
N THR A 179 -11.19 -7.18 1.22
CA THR A 179 -10.35 -6.01 0.95
C THR A 179 -8.93 -6.14 1.53
N ALA A 180 -7.96 -5.39 1.00
CA ALA A 180 -6.56 -5.34 1.47
C ALA A 180 -6.44 -5.24 3.01
N SER A 181 -7.32 -4.45 3.63
CA SER A 181 -7.44 -4.30 5.09
C SER A 181 -7.77 -5.57 5.86
N ARG A 182 -8.43 -6.56 5.24
CA ARG A 182 -8.75 -7.86 5.85
C ARG A 182 -7.70 -8.94 5.50
N TRP A 183 -6.99 -8.78 4.37
CA TRP A 183 -5.76 -9.52 4.06
C TRP A 183 -4.63 -9.21 5.05
N ALA A 184 -4.46 -7.93 5.43
CA ALA A 184 -3.51 -7.53 6.46
C ALA A 184 -3.81 -8.10 7.86
N SER A 185 -5.05 -8.56 8.11
CA SER A 185 -5.46 -9.22 9.36
C SER A 185 -5.43 -10.77 9.29
N TRP A 186 -4.80 -11.36 8.28
CA TRP A 186 -4.82 -12.80 8.05
C TRP A 186 -3.94 -13.56 9.07
N PRO A 187 -4.32 -14.78 9.52
CA PRO A 187 -3.56 -15.53 10.54
C PRO A 187 -2.14 -15.95 10.12
N GLY A 188 -1.83 -15.99 8.82
CA GLY A 188 -0.43 -16.17 8.37
C GLY A 188 0.48 -14.97 8.71
N CYS A 189 -0.11 -13.86 9.15
CA CYS A 189 0.57 -12.63 9.55
C CYS A 189 0.89 -12.57 11.06
N THR A 190 0.56 -13.61 11.85
CA THR A 190 0.90 -13.63 13.29
C THR A 190 2.29 -14.19 13.55
N THR A 191 3.14 -13.33 14.16
CA THR A 191 4.28 -13.60 15.06
C THR A 191 5.42 -14.51 14.61
N ALA A 192 5.25 -15.40 13.63
CA ALA A 192 6.31 -16.29 13.16
C ALA A 192 7.34 -15.57 12.25
N SER A 193 6.97 -14.45 11.64
CA SER A 193 7.83 -13.64 10.74
C SER A 193 8.23 -12.27 11.31
N GLY A 194 7.81 -11.92 12.53
CA GLY A 194 8.15 -10.64 13.18
C GLY A 194 7.54 -9.36 12.58
N CYS A 195 6.74 -9.47 11.51
CA CYS A 195 6.11 -8.33 10.84
C CYS A 195 4.73 -8.03 11.45
N CYS A 196 4.54 -6.84 12.03
CA CYS A 196 3.26 -6.40 12.58
C CYS A 196 2.51 -5.49 11.59
N ALA A 197 1.41 -5.96 11.00
CA ALA A 197 0.52 -5.12 10.19
C ALA A 197 -0.49 -4.37 11.08
N ALA A 198 -0.65 -3.06 10.86
CA ALA A 198 -1.59 -2.21 11.59
C ALA A 198 -2.46 -1.45 10.59
N VAL A 199 -3.79 -1.65 10.63
CA VAL A 199 -4.70 -1.07 9.63
C VAL A 199 -5.24 0.28 10.14
N ALA A 200 -4.99 1.36 9.40
CA ALA A 200 -5.69 2.62 9.58
C ALA A 200 -7.03 2.54 8.82
N ARG A 201 -8.14 2.50 9.55
CA ARG A 201 -9.51 2.50 8.98
C ARG A 201 -10.15 3.84 9.20
#